data_AF-A0A6C0JLL3-F1
#
_entry.id   AF-A0A6C0JLL3-F1
#
_cell.length_a   1.000
_cell.length_b   1.000
_cell.length_c   1.000
_cell.angle_alpha   90.00
_cell.angle_beta   90.00
_cell.angle_gamma   90.00
#
_symmetry.space_group_name_H-M   'P 1'
#
loop_
_entity.id
_entity.type
_entity.pdbx_description
1 polymer ?
#
loop_
_entity_poly.entity_id
_entity_poly.type
_entity_poly.pdbx_seq_one_letter_code
_entity_poly.pdbx_strand_id
1 'polypeptide(L)'
;MESDKEVISRLKFIGKVQKGEKINVKYMFIQPEGIITRISRTIINQDCRENTLNFVRNTIISTFQIINIYLISSKDSHKHIRTNIIQDLKISTKGIINLKNTYIDDVKLGCDLDTLLQEIDAFLVEIKETETENNEIML
;
A
#
# COMPACT_ATOMS: atom_id res chain seq x y z
N MET A 1 -16.87 5.45 8.20
CA MET A 1 -16.08 4.62 7.26
C MET A 1 -15.50 5.54 6.21
N GLU A 2 -14.22 5.38 5.90
CA GLU A 2 -13.57 6.06 4.78
C GLU A 2 -14.18 5.59 3.45
N SER A 3 -14.29 6.46 2.45
CA SER A 3 -14.85 6.06 1.15
C SER A 3 -13.85 5.25 0.33
N ASP A 4 -14.32 4.29 -0.48
CA ASP A 4 -13.48 3.49 -1.39
C ASP A 4 -12.52 4.36 -2.22
N LYS A 5 -13.00 5.52 -2.70
CA LYS A 5 -12.22 6.46 -3.50
C LYS A 5 -11.00 7.01 -2.76
N GLU A 6 -11.13 7.27 -1.46
CA GLU A 6 -10.04 7.80 -0.64
C GLU A 6 -8.97 6.72 -0.42
N VAL A 7 -9.39 5.49 -0.11
CA VAL A 7 -8.48 4.34 0.03
C VAL A 7 -7.70 4.10 -1.27
N ILE A 8 -8.40 4.10 -2.41
CA ILE A 8 -7.78 3.93 -3.74
C ILE A 8 -6.81 5.06 -4.05
N SER A 9 -7.14 6.30 -3.68
CA SER A 9 -6.26 7.45 -3.84
C SER A 9 -4.97 7.29 -3.02
N ARG A 10 -5.08 6.86 -1.77
CA ARG A 10 -3.93 6.59 -0.88
C ARG A 10 -3.07 5.45 -1.39
N LEU A 11 -3.69 4.39 -1.93
CA LEU A 11 -2.96 3.27 -2.54
C LEU A 11 -2.09 3.76 -3.71
N LYS A 12 -2.67 4.59 -4.58
CA LYS A 12 -1.94 5.24 -5.69
C LYS A 12 -0.83 6.13 -5.17
N PHE A 13 -1.09 6.92 -4.12
CA PHE A 13 -0.10 7.78 -3.48
C PHE A 13 1.11 7.00 -2.97
N ILE A 14 0.90 5.86 -2.29
CA ILE A 14 1.97 4.95 -1.87
C ILE A 14 2.79 4.49 -3.08
N GLY A 15 2.15 4.09 -4.17
CA GLY A 15 2.83 3.67 -5.40
C GLY A 15 3.66 4.75 -6.10
N LYS A 16 3.51 6.03 -5.73
CA LYS A 16 4.31 7.13 -6.26
C LYS A 16 5.60 7.38 -5.49
N VAL A 17 5.77 6.80 -4.30
CA VAL A 17 6.96 7.01 -3.48
C VAL A 17 8.22 6.50 -4.19
N GLN A 18 9.23 7.35 -4.30
CA GLN A 18 10.56 7.06 -4.83
C GLN A 18 11.56 6.81 -3.69
N LYS A 19 12.69 6.21 -4.05
CA LYS A 19 13.79 5.95 -3.12
C LYS A 19 14.30 7.26 -2.52
N GLY A 20 14.50 7.28 -1.20
CA GLY A 20 14.98 8.46 -0.46
C GLY A 20 13.85 9.39 -0.01
N GLU A 21 12.63 9.22 -0.52
CA GLU A 21 11.48 10.03 -0.14
C GLU A 21 10.76 9.47 1.10
N LYS A 22 10.14 10.39 1.85
CA LYS A 22 9.31 10.08 3.03
C LYS A 22 7.88 10.52 2.79
N ILE A 23 6.94 9.88 3.48
CA ILE A 23 5.54 10.32 3.51
C ILE A 23 5.33 11.22 4.73
N ASN A 24 4.78 12.41 4.51
CA ASN A 24 4.16 13.18 5.58
C ASN A 24 2.67 12.80 5.66
N VAL A 25 2.31 11.94 6.61
CA VAL A 25 0.92 11.45 6.76
C VAL A 25 -0.04 12.56 7.19
N LYS A 26 0.41 13.51 8.00
CA LYS A 26 -0.45 14.60 8.53
C LYS A 26 -0.95 15.53 7.42
N TYR A 27 -0.09 15.85 6.46
CA TYR A 27 -0.38 16.79 5.38
C TYR A 27 -0.48 16.11 4.01
N MET A 28 -0.35 14.78 3.95
CA MET A 28 -0.49 13.96 2.76
C MET A 28 0.37 14.41 1.57
N PHE A 29 1.67 14.55 1.78
CA PHE A 29 2.63 14.84 0.70
C PHE A 29 3.90 14.00 0.80
N ILE A 30 4.63 13.91 -0.32
CA ILE A 30 5.92 13.22 -0.41
C ILE A 30 7.03 14.24 -0.14
N GLN A 31 7.83 13.99 0.88
CA GLN A 31 8.97 14.81 1.25
C GLN A 31 10.24 14.26 0.60
N PRO A 32 10.89 15.02 -0.31
CA PRO A 32 12.10 14.57 -0.99
C PRO A 32 13.32 14.56 -0.05
N GLU A 33 14.34 13.80 -0.45
CA GLU A 33 15.65 13.82 0.21
C GLU A 33 16.30 15.22 0.06
N GLY A 34 16.91 15.74 1.14
CA GLY A 34 17.69 17.00 1.10
C GLY A 34 17.15 18.18 1.89
N ILE A 35 15.87 18.19 2.29
CA ILE A 35 15.28 19.27 3.11
C ILE A 35 15.69 19.08 4.58
N ILE A 36 16.93 19.45 4.95
CA ILE A 36 17.45 19.54 6.34
C ILE A 36 17.19 18.26 7.17
N THR A 37 17.42 17.08 6.60
CA THR A 37 17.04 15.79 7.24
C THR A 37 18.19 15.04 7.92
N ARG A 38 19.43 15.55 7.93
CA ARG A 38 20.55 14.81 8.55
C ARG A 38 20.54 14.86 10.09
N ILE A 39 20.07 15.96 10.69
CA ILE A 39 20.06 16.14 12.16
C ILE A 39 18.69 15.78 12.78
N SER A 40 17.57 15.89 12.04
CA SER A 40 16.24 15.52 12.59
C SER A 40 15.99 14.00 12.68
N ARG A 41 16.90 13.17 12.12
CA ARG A 41 16.77 11.71 12.03
C ARG A 41 16.56 10.99 13.37
N THR A 42 16.98 11.58 14.49
CA THR A 42 17.10 10.82 15.75
C THR A 42 16.10 11.24 16.84
N ILE A 43 15.58 12.48 16.84
CA ILE A 43 14.82 13.00 18.01
C ILE A 43 13.40 13.48 17.66
N ILE A 44 13.14 13.89 16.40
CA ILE A 44 11.81 14.43 15.98
C ILE A 44 11.01 13.39 15.15
N ASN A 45 11.64 12.28 14.73
CA ASN A 45 11.13 11.40 13.67
C ASN A 45 10.52 10.06 14.13
N GLN A 46 10.51 9.73 15.43
CA GLN A 46 10.01 8.43 15.89
C GLN A 46 8.49 8.30 15.63
N ASP A 47 7.71 9.34 15.97
CA ASP A 47 6.28 9.42 15.65
C ASP A 47 6.00 9.37 14.14
N CYS A 48 6.87 9.95 13.31
CA CYS A 48 6.66 9.99 11.86
C CYS A 48 6.74 8.59 11.22
N ARG A 49 7.55 7.70 11.77
CA ARG A 49 7.75 6.33 11.26
C ARG A 49 6.56 5.43 11.57
N GLU A 50 6.13 5.40 12.83
CA GLU A 50 4.96 4.62 13.23
C GLU A 50 3.70 5.12 12.50
N ASN A 51 3.54 6.44 12.36
CA ASN A 51 2.46 7.00 11.55
C ASN A 51 2.55 6.58 10.09
N THR A 52 3.75 6.55 9.49
CA THR A 52 3.94 6.06 8.12
C THR A 52 3.57 4.58 8.00
N LEU A 53 4.04 3.73 8.91
CA LEU A 53 3.72 2.31 8.91
C LEU A 53 2.21 2.08 9.05
N ASN A 54 1.57 2.74 10.01
CA ASN A 54 0.14 2.64 10.24
C ASN A 54 -0.65 3.13 9.03
N PHE A 55 -0.25 4.24 8.42
CA PHE A 55 -0.86 4.74 7.18
C PHE A 55 -0.78 3.73 6.04
N VAL A 56 0.41 3.18 5.77
CA VAL A 56 0.62 2.21 4.69
C VAL A 56 -0.17 0.94 4.99
N ARG A 57 -0.01 0.35 6.18
CA ARG A 57 -0.72 -0.88 6.59
C ARG A 57 -2.23 -0.72 6.48
N ASN A 58 -2.80 0.34 7.06
CA ASN A 58 -4.24 0.57 7.03
C ASN A 58 -4.75 0.75 5.60
N THR A 59 -4.02 1.46 4.75
CA THR A 59 -4.37 1.62 3.34
C THR A 59 -4.40 0.27 2.61
N ILE A 60 -3.41 -0.59 2.85
CA ILE A 60 -3.35 -1.94 2.25
C ILE A 60 -4.49 -2.83 2.75
N ILE A 61 -4.74 -2.90 4.06
CA ILE A 61 -5.82 -3.72 4.62
C ILE A 61 -7.19 -3.25 4.13
N SER A 62 -7.44 -1.94 4.09
CA SER A 62 -8.69 -1.41 3.51
C SER A 62 -8.79 -1.69 2.01
N THR A 63 -7.67 -1.72 1.29
CA THR A 63 -7.64 -2.13 -0.12
C THR A 63 -8.05 -3.59 -0.29
N PHE A 64 -7.56 -4.50 0.56
CA PHE A 64 -7.96 -5.91 0.52
C PHE A 64 -9.47 -6.06 0.72
N GLN A 65 -10.04 -5.34 1.68
CA GLN A 65 -11.48 -5.33 1.94
C GLN A 65 -12.27 -4.88 0.71
N ILE A 66 -11.87 -3.79 0.05
CA ILE A 66 -12.53 -3.29 -1.17
C ILE A 66 -12.45 -4.33 -2.29
N ILE A 67 -11.28 -4.93 -2.51
CA ILE A 67 -11.11 -5.97 -3.55
C ILE A 67 -12.03 -7.17 -3.27
N ASN A 68 -12.08 -7.66 -2.03
CA ASN A 68 -12.96 -8.77 -1.66
C ASN A 68 -14.45 -8.46 -1.87
N ILE A 69 -14.89 -7.24 -1.52
CA ILE A 69 -16.27 -6.80 -1.80
C ILE A 69 -16.53 -6.77 -3.31
N TYR A 70 -15.56 -6.36 -4.12
CA TYR A 70 -15.72 -6.23 -5.57
C TYR A 70 -15.54 -7.57 -6.30
N LEU A 71 -14.88 -8.55 -5.68
CA LEU A 71 -14.76 -9.92 -6.20
C LEU A 71 -16.12 -10.61 -6.25
N ILE A 72 -16.92 -10.49 -5.20
CA ILE A 72 -18.25 -11.10 -5.10
C ILE A 72 -19.37 -10.29 -5.81
N SER A 73 -19.03 -9.13 -6.37
CA SER A 73 -20.02 -8.24 -6.96
C SER A 73 -20.34 -8.62 -8.41
N SER A 74 -21.63 -8.66 -8.74
CA SER A 74 -22.12 -8.87 -10.11
C SER A 74 -22.10 -7.62 -11.00
N LYS A 75 -21.68 -6.46 -10.47
CA LYS A 75 -21.66 -5.20 -11.24
C LYS A 75 -20.41 -5.11 -12.11
N ASP A 76 -20.59 -4.89 -13.41
CA ASP A 76 -19.48 -4.70 -14.36
C ASP A 76 -18.56 -3.53 -13.98
N SER A 77 -19.11 -2.45 -13.42
CA SER A 77 -18.31 -1.32 -12.94
C SER A 77 -17.36 -1.74 -11.80
N HIS A 78 -17.81 -2.62 -10.90
CA HIS A 78 -16.96 -3.14 -9.82
C HIS A 78 -15.89 -4.07 -10.39
N LYS A 79 -16.21 -4.90 -11.39
CA LYS A 79 -15.23 -5.73 -12.10
C LYS A 79 -14.12 -4.89 -12.72
N HIS A 80 -14.47 -3.81 -13.44
CA HIS A 80 -13.48 -2.90 -14.03
C HIS A 80 -12.64 -2.17 -12.98
N ILE A 81 -13.28 -1.65 -11.93
CA ILE A 81 -12.54 -0.95 -10.86
C ILE A 81 -11.61 -1.93 -10.13
N ARG A 82 -12.06 -3.16 -9.85
CA ARG A 82 -11.25 -4.22 -9.21
C ARG A 82 -9.94 -4.45 -9.96
N THR A 83 -9.98 -4.62 -11.28
CA THR A 83 -8.78 -4.80 -12.10
C THR A 83 -7.78 -3.65 -11.91
N ASN A 84 -8.27 -2.41 -11.86
CA ASN A 84 -7.43 -1.24 -11.63
C ASN A 84 -6.84 -1.23 -10.22
N ILE A 85 -7.64 -1.53 -9.19
CA ILE A 85 -7.17 -1.57 -7.80
C ILE A 85 -6.09 -2.66 -7.62
N ILE A 86 -6.27 -3.85 -8.20
CA ILE A 86 -5.25 -4.91 -8.17
C ILE A 86 -3.95 -4.43 -8.81
N GLN A 87 -4.02 -3.72 -9.94
CA GLN A 87 -2.84 -3.16 -10.57
C GLN A 87 -2.18 -2.06 -9.72
N ASP A 88 -2.97 -1.18 -9.11
CA ASP A 88 -2.47 -0.16 -8.19
C ASP A 88 -1.82 -0.77 -6.94
N LEU A 89 -2.36 -1.89 -6.43
CA LEU A 89 -1.78 -2.66 -5.33
C LEU A 89 -0.43 -3.26 -5.70
N LYS A 90 -0.29 -3.81 -6.91
CA LYS A 90 1.01 -4.28 -7.43
C LYS A 90 2.01 -3.14 -7.58
N ILE A 91 1.56 -1.94 -7.98
CA ILE A 91 2.44 -0.77 -8.10
C ILE A 91 2.85 -0.26 -6.71
N SER A 92 1.94 -0.32 -5.73
CA SER A 92 2.22 0.17 -4.37
C SER A 92 3.32 -0.61 -3.67
N THR A 93 3.53 -1.89 -3.99
CA THR A 93 4.66 -2.69 -3.46
C THR A 93 6.01 -2.04 -3.78
N LYS A 94 6.18 -1.47 -4.97
CA LYS A 94 7.39 -0.70 -5.33
C LYS A 94 7.57 0.52 -4.43
N GLY A 95 6.49 1.23 -4.13
CA GLY A 95 6.50 2.35 -3.20
C GLY A 95 6.87 1.93 -1.77
N ILE A 96 6.35 0.80 -1.32
CA ILE A 96 6.67 0.21 0.00
C ILE A 96 8.15 -0.20 0.07
N ILE A 97 8.69 -0.83 -0.98
CA ILE A 97 10.12 -1.17 -1.08
C ILE A 97 10.98 0.09 -1.02
N ASN A 98 10.56 1.17 -1.70
CA ASN A 98 11.26 2.44 -1.65
C ASN A 98 11.23 3.05 -0.24
N LEU A 99 10.10 3.02 0.46
CA LEU A 99 10.01 3.43 1.87
C LEU A 99 10.93 2.60 2.76
N LYS A 100 10.94 1.27 2.59
CA LYS A 100 11.84 0.37 3.32
C LYS A 100 13.30 0.79 3.14
N ASN A 101 13.71 1.08 1.91
CA ASN A 101 15.06 1.54 1.60
C ASN A 101 15.35 2.93 2.19
N THR A 102 14.36 3.84 2.24
CA THR A 102 14.50 5.14 2.90
C THR A 102 14.73 5.00 4.40
N TYR A 103 14.18 3.96 5.03
CA TYR A 103 14.32 3.67 6.45
C TYR A 103 15.23 2.47 6.75
N ILE A 104 16.24 2.22 5.91
CA ILE A 104 17.10 1.02 6.01
C ILE A 104 17.80 0.87 7.38
N ASP A 105 18.06 1.98 8.07
CA ASP A 105 18.67 2.00 9.40
C ASP A 105 17.70 1.57 10.53
N ASP A 106 16.39 1.53 10.25
CA ASP A 106 15.34 1.12 11.18
C ASP A 106 14.91 -0.32 10.89
N VAL A 107 15.64 -1.27 11.48
CA VAL A 107 15.46 -2.72 11.24
C VAL A 107 14.03 -3.16 11.53
N LYS A 108 13.40 -2.68 12.63
CA LYS A 108 12.05 -3.09 13.02
C LYS A 108 11.02 -2.65 11.99
N LEU A 109 11.08 -1.38 11.58
CA LEU A 109 10.22 -0.86 10.52
C LEU A 109 10.45 -1.60 9.20
N GLY A 110 11.71 -1.91 8.87
CA GLY A 110 12.05 -2.70 7.69
C GLY A 110 11.37 -4.08 7.72
N CYS A 111 11.44 -4.79 8.84
CA CYS A 111 10.74 -6.07 9.03
C CYS A 111 9.22 -5.92 8.91
N ASP A 112 8.62 -4.87 9.51
CA ASP A 112 7.18 -4.65 9.40
C ASP A 112 6.70 -4.41 7.97
N LEU A 113 7.49 -3.68 7.18
CA LEU A 113 7.21 -3.46 5.75
C LEU A 113 7.41 -4.72 4.93
N ASP A 114 8.40 -5.56 5.26
CA ASP A 114 8.61 -6.86 4.61
C ASP A 114 7.47 -7.84 4.91
N THR A 115 6.97 -7.90 6.15
CA THR A 115 5.77 -8.67 6.48
C THR A 115 4.57 -8.18 5.68
N LEU A 116 4.37 -6.87 5.57
CA LEU A 116 3.27 -6.31 4.80
C LEU A 116 3.38 -6.64 3.29
N LEU A 117 4.59 -6.65 2.73
CA LEU A 117 4.82 -7.08 1.35
C LEU A 117 4.45 -8.55 1.15
N GLN A 118 4.80 -9.43 2.10
CA GLN A 118 4.43 -10.85 2.06
C GLN A 118 2.91 -11.04 2.15
N GLU A 119 2.22 -10.26 2.98
CA GLU A 119 0.75 -10.26 3.04
C GLU A 119 0.12 -9.86 1.71
N ILE A 120 0.67 -8.84 1.03
CA ILE A 120 0.22 -8.43 -0.31
C ILE A 120 0.42 -9.54 -1.33
N ASP A 121 1.59 -10.19 -1.33
CA ASP A 121 1.89 -11.27 -2.27
C ASP A 121 0.96 -12.47 -2.04
N ALA A 122 0.74 -12.86 -0.79
CA ALA A 122 -0.20 -13.93 -0.44
C ALA A 122 -1.63 -13.61 -0.90
N PHE A 123 -2.10 -12.39 -0.63
CA PHE A 123 -3.41 -11.94 -1.06
C PHE A 123 -3.58 -11.91 -2.58
N LEU A 124 -2.55 -11.49 -3.32
CA LEU A 124 -2.57 -11.50 -4.80
C LEU A 124 -2.63 -12.92 -5.39
N VAL A 125 -2.02 -13.90 -4.72
CA VAL A 125 -2.12 -15.32 -5.11
C VAL A 125 -3.54 -15.83 -4.89
N GLU A 126 -4.13 -15.57 -3.71
CA GLU A 126 -5.51 -15.95 -3.37
C GLU A 126 -6.53 -15.41 -4.38
N ILE A 127 -6.40 -14.13 -4.78
CA ILE A 127 -7.28 -13.53 -5.79
C ILE A 127 -7.15 -14.24 -7.13
N LYS A 128 -5.93 -14.60 -7.54
CA LYS A 128 -5.68 -15.23 -8.84
C LYS A 128 -6.28 -16.64 -8.89
N GLU A 129 -6.18 -17.39 -7.79
CA GLU A 129 -6.81 -18.71 -7.65
C GLU A 129 -8.34 -18.58 -7.75
N THR A 130 -8.92 -17.63 -7.01
CA THR A 130 -10.36 -17.34 -7.04
C THR A 130 -10.86 -16.95 -8.44
N GLU A 131 -10.12 -16.13 -9.18
CA GLU A 131 -10.49 -15.77 -10.56
C GLU A 131 -10.38 -16.95 -11.54
N THR A 132 -9.47 -17.89 -11.29
CA THR A 132 -9.30 -19.10 -12.12
C THR A 132 -10.48 -20.06 -11.92
N GLU A 133 -10.84 -20.36 -10.67
CA GLU A 133 -11.98 -21.23 -10.33
C GLU A 133 -13.30 -20.70 -10.90
N ASN A 134 -13.56 -19.40 -10.78
CA ASN A 134 -14.80 -18.80 -11.31
C ASN A 134 -14.92 -18.88 -12.84
N ASN A 135 -13.80 -18.91 -13.57
CA ASN A 135 -13.82 -19.07 -15.02
C ASN A 135 -14.04 -20.53 -15.44
N GLU A 136 -13.59 -21.50 -14.64
CA GLU A 136 -13.80 -22.93 -14.91
C GLU A 136 -15.26 -23.37 -14.67
N ILE A 137 -15.97 -22.73 -13.72
CA ILE A 137 -17.38 -23.05 -13.42
C ILE A 137 -18.35 -22.48 -14.49
N MET A 138 -17.93 -21.50 -15.30
CA MET A 138 -18.75 -20.91 -16.37
C MET A 138 -18.59 -21.59 -17.74
N LEU A 139 -17.76 -22.63 -17.85
CA LEU A 139 -17.56 -23.46 -19.06
C LEU A 139 -18.31 -24.80 -18.94
#